data_AF-A0A9J9Q669-F1
#
_entry.id   AF-A0A9J9Q669-F1
#
_cell.length_a   1.000
_cell.length_b   1.000
_cell.length_c   1.000
_cell.angle_alpha   90.00
_cell.angle_beta   90.00
_cell.angle_gamma   90.00
#
_symmetry.space_group_name_H-M   'P 1'
#
loop_
_entity.id
_entity.type
_entity.pdbx_description
1 polymer ?
#
loop_
_entity_poly.entity_id
_entity_poly.type
_entity_poly.pdbx_seq_one_letter_code
_entity_poly.pdbx_strand_id
1 'polypeptide(L)'
;MLHEALRAVAAQAETLTSAGPVSIAFYHWVLGEGLPAQQSAGMARELCEELSGGGRSIHAVAALGFLLSIDRTLSDACRDSFAQGVDWLMGRSGDSQTALVSLMQPLAHTGVLVGLSATADGVRWTKFGTWFASLYARLQPLLPAEVGWRHELLSMIKTRSEVGLDGELTVVPASACAAVYVARRLADAAPAVDDDFASRLLSRIKSVVYDDPEQAAVDLAAFHYLAQGAAQIDLRAPSLDDVGLLLRRLPSGLRRWTWDDQKKTPNSTAQKWAVENEYHFQNLLCAVLAPVVPDLRDEEWLASVGQKKPRADLVIPSLHLVIEVKYWRTRSSPQDLISQIGEDVSLYLKRGSPYRKVLPIIWDQGRRTEQYDLLIAGLSEIRDVVSPVVIAQPAFMV
;
A
#
# COMPACT_ATOMS: atom_id res chain seq x y z
N MET A 1 7.79 -6.37 -18.25
CA MET A 1 6.99 -5.23 -18.74
C MET A 1 6.60 -4.25 -17.62
N LEU A 2 5.53 -4.44 -16.82
CA LEU A 2 5.15 -3.42 -15.80
C LEU A 2 6.23 -3.20 -14.73
N HIS A 3 6.85 -4.27 -14.25
CA HIS A 3 7.91 -4.19 -13.24
C HIS A 3 9.16 -3.44 -13.72
N GLU A 4 9.51 -3.55 -15.01
CA GLU A 4 10.63 -2.80 -15.61
C GLU A 4 10.27 -1.34 -15.80
N ALA A 5 9.03 -1.06 -16.24
CA ALA A 5 8.52 0.30 -16.36
C ALA A 5 8.51 1.03 -15.01
N LEU A 6 8.04 0.37 -13.94
CA LEU A 6 8.09 0.92 -12.59
C LEU A 6 9.53 1.20 -12.12
N ARG A 7 10.48 0.32 -12.41
CA ARG A 7 11.90 0.58 -12.12
C ARG A 7 12.45 1.79 -12.87
N ALA A 8 12.08 1.97 -14.12
CA ALA A 8 12.53 3.11 -14.92
C ALA A 8 11.90 4.43 -14.45
N VAL A 9 10.61 4.44 -14.11
CA VAL A 9 9.93 5.60 -13.50
C VAL A 9 10.54 5.93 -12.14
N ALA A 10 10.85 4.93 -11.32
CA ALA A 10 11.55 5.14 -10.04
C ALA A 10 12.93 5.77 -10.25
N ALA A 11 13.71 5.29 -11.23
CA ALA A 11 15.01 5.89 -11.55
C ALA A 11 14.91 7.35 -12.02
N GLN A 12 13.86 7.71 -12.75
CA GLN A 12 13.59 9.11 -13.12
C GLN A 12 13.24 9.96 -11.89
N ALA A 13 12.34 9.47 -11.03
CA ALA A 13 11.99 10.15 -9.78
C ALA A 13 13.22 10.32 -8.87
N GLU A 14 14.09 9.32 -8.78
CA GLU A 14 15.30 9.33 -7.95
C GLU A 14 16.29 10.44 -8.32
N THR A 15 16.28 10.95 -9.56
CA THR A 15 17.13 12.09 -9.94
C THR A 15 16.86 13.35 -9.10
N LEU A 16 15.65 13.49 -8.54
CA LEU A 16 15.28 14.58 -7.63
C LEU A 16 16.13 14.61 -6.36
N THR A 17 16.70 13.45 -5.96
CA THR A 17 17.60 13.34 -4.80
C THR A 17 18.92 14.10 -4.99
N SER A 18 19.20 14.57 -6.21
CA SER A 18 20.39 15.34 -6.58
C SER A 18 20.10 16.77 -7.08
N ALA A 19 18.82 17.15 -7.22
CA ALA A 19 18.41 18.38 -7.91
C ALA A 19 18.33 19.62 -7.00
N GLY A 20 18.46 19.45 -5.67
CA GLY A 20 18.46 20.53 -4.69
C GLY A 20 17.50 20.29 -3.51
N PRO A 21 17.52 21.15 -2.48
CA PRO A 21 16.80 20.89 -1.22
C PRO A 21 15.30 20.69 -1.38
N VAL A 22 14.64 21.51 -2.22
CA VAL A 22 13.19 21.40 -2.45
C VAL A 22 12.82 20.11 -3.18
N SER A 23 13.61 19.70 -4.17
CA SER A 23 13.39 18.47 -4.94
C SER A 23 13.63 17.22 -4.09
N ILE A 24 14.68 17.22 -3.26
CA ILE A 24 14.96 16.15 -2.30
C ILE A 24 13.81 16.03 -1.30
N ALA A 25 13.43 17.14 -0.65
CA ALA A 25 12.37 17.11 0.35
C ALA A 25 11.02 16.72 -0.26
N PHE A 26 10.72 17.20 -1.48
CA PHE A 26 9.52 16.80 -2.22
C PHE A 26 9.52 15.30 -2.54
N TYR A 27 10.62 14.74 -3.05
CA TYR A 27 10.76 13.32 -3.37
C TYR A 27 10.45 12.43 -2.16
N HIS A 28 11.08 12.72 -1.01
CA HIS A 28 10.84 11.96 0.22
C HIS A 28 9.41 12.14 0.74
N TRP A 29 8.88 13.37 0.71
CA TRP A 29 7.51 13.63 1.15
C TRP A 29 6.49 12.89 0.29
N VAL A 30 6.57 13.03 -1.04
CA VAL A 30 5.57 12.52 -1.99
C VAL A 30 5.51 11.00 -1.99
N LEU A 31 6.67 10.32 -1.93
CA LEU A 31 6.75 8.85 -1.85
C LEU A 31 6.51 8.31 -0.43
N GLY A 32 6.53 9.17 0.59
CA GLY A 32 6.39 8.76 1.98
C GLY A 32 7.62 8.04 2.52
N GLU A 33 8.78 8.34 1.98
CA GLU A 33 10.05 7.80 2.40
C GLU A 33 10.65 8.69 3.49
N GLY A 34 11.25 8.07 4.51
CA GLY A 34 11.98 8.83 5.52
C GLY A 34 13.26 9.44 4.93
N LEU A 35 13.63 10.62 5.41
CA LEU A 35 14.95 11.19 5.20
C LEU A 35 15.81 10.91 6.45
N PRO A 36 17.06 10.43 6.34
CA PRO A 36 17.91 10.20 7.50
C PRO A 36 18.01 11.44 8.39
N ALA A 37 17.83 11.28 9.71
CA ALA A 37 17.72 12.42 10.64
C ALA A 37 18.90 13.40 10.58
N GLN A 38 20.12 12.90 10.38
CA GLN A 38 21.30 13.75 10.22
C GLN A 38 21.27 14.59 8.93
N GLN A 39 20.77 14.02 7.83
CA GLN A 39 20.61 14.71 6.56
C GLN A 39 19.46 15.72 6.63
N SER A 40 18.34 15.34 7.24
CA SER A 40 17.19 16.21 7.53
C SER A 40 17.59 17.43 8.36
N ALA A 41 18.26 17.21 9.50
CA ALA A 41 18.71 18.28 10.39
C ALA A 41 19.77 19.19 9.73
N GLY A 42 20.69 18.60 8.95
CA GLY A 42 21.68 19.36 8.18
C GLY A 42 21.03 20.30 7.17
N MET A 43 20.12 19.76 6.36
CA MET A 43 19.38 20.53 5.35
C MET A 43 18.48 21.60 5.99
N ALA A 44 17.77 21.27 7.07
CA ALA A 44 16.91 22.22 7.77
C ALA A 44 17.70 23.42 8.31
N ARG A 45 18.91 23.20 8.84
CA ARG A 45 19.79 24.26 9.32
C ARG A 45 20.20 25.23 8.21
N GLU A 46 20.66 24.70 7.07
CA GLU A 46 21.04 25.51 5.91
C GLU A 46 19.85 26.33 5.38
N LEU A 47 18.67 25.73 5.32
CA LEU A 47 17.44 26.42 4.91
C LEU A 47 17.05 27.52 5.90
N CYS A 48 17.20 27.31 7.21
CA CYS A 48 16.93 28.34 8.22
C CYS A 48 17.90 29.53 8.10
N GLU A 49 19.18 29.25 7.81
CA GLU A 49 20.18 30.29 7.55
C GLU A 49 19.84 31.10 6.28
N GLU A 50 19.43 30.43 5.18
CA GLU A 50 18.98 31.08 3.94
C GLU A 50 17.75 31.97 4.18
N LEU A 51 16.76 31.47 4.93
CA LEU A 51 15.53 32.19 5.25
C LEU A 51 15.77 33.37 6.20
N SER A 52 16.74 33.27 7.11
CA SER A 52 17.09 34.37 8.01
C SER A 52 17.87 35.48 7.29
N GLY A 53 18.64 35.12 6.25
CA GLY A 53 19.45 36.04 5.45
C GLY A 53 18.71 36.71 4.28
N GLY A 54 19.49 37.29 3.36
CA GLY A 54 18.98 37.92 2.13
C GLY A 54 18.65 36.94 1.00
N GLY A 55 18.89 35.64 1.19
CA GLY A 55 18.72 34.59 0.19
C GLY A 55 17.30 34.01 0.09
N ARG A 56 16.32 34.57 0.81
CA ARG A 56 14.95 34.05 0.89
C ARG A 56 14.36 33.69 -0.47
N SER A 57 13.97 32.43 -0.62
CA SER A 57 13.35 31.89 -1.83
C SER A 57 12.09 31.09 -1.47
N ILE A 58 11.11 31.04 -2.39
CA ILE A 58 9.92 30.18 -2.21
C ILE A 58 10.32 28.71 -2.10
N HIS A 59 11.39 28.31 -2.80
CA HIS A 59 11.94 26.95 -2.74
C HIS A 59 12.46 26.62 -1.34
N ALA A 60 13.13 27.55 -0.65
CA ALA A 60 13.60 27.31 0.71
C ALA A 60 12.45 27.16 1.71
N VAL A 61 11.42 28.00 1.60
CA VAL A 61 10.20 27.87 2.43
C VAL A 61 9.52 26.53 2.18
N ALA A 62 9.39 26.13 0.91
CA ALA A 62 8.78 24.87 0.52
C ALA A 62 9.56 23.64 1.01
N ALA A 63 10.89 23.65 0.83
CA ALA A 63 11.76 22.58 1.28
C ALA A 63 11.65 22.39 2.80
N LEU A 64 11.68 23.49 3.56
CA LEU A 64 11.53 23.45 5.02
C LEU A 64 10.13 22.96 5.42
N GLY A 65 9.08 23.35 4.69
CA GLY A 65 7.73 22.85 4.91
C GLY A 65 7.57 21.34 4.71
N PHE A 66 8.16 20.79 3.64
CA PHE A 66 8.22 19.33 3.44
C PHE A 66 9.01 18.63 4.56
N LEU A 67 10.18 19.16 4.94
CA LEU A 67 11.00 18.60 6.01
C LEU A 67 10.26 18.56 7.35
N LEU A 68 9.52 19.62 7.71
CA LEU A 68 8.70 19.66 8.93
C LEU A 68 7.60 18.59 8.95
N SER A 69 7.10 18.18 7.78
CA SER A 69 6.15 17.08 7.66
C SER A 69 6.79 15.70 7.71
N ILE A 70 8.02 15.54 7.19
CA ILE A 70 8.75 14.27 7.19
C ILE A 70 9.34 13.99 8.57
N ASP A 71 9.98 14.98 9.17
CA ASP A 71 10.75 14.89 10.41
C ASP A 71 10.16 15.78 11.50
N ARG A 72 9.38 15.16 12.38
CA ARG A 72 8.74 15.86 13.51
C ARG A 72 9.71 16.27 14.62
N THR A 73 10.98 15.84 14.56
CA THR A 73 12.00 16.12 15.58
C THR A 73 12.74 17.43 15.34
N LEU A 74 12.51 18.10 14.20
CA LEU A 74 13.07 19.40 13.90
C LEU A 74 12.69 20.45 14.95
N SER A 75 13.64 21.35 15.24
CA SER A 75 13.56 22.30 16.34
C SER A 75 12.49 23.38 16.14
N ASP A 76 12.08 24.01 17.24
CA ASP A 76 11.16 25.16 17.20
C ASP A 76 11.73 26.32 16.37
N ALA A 77 13.06 26.49 16.35
CA ALA A 77 13.72 27.47 15.49
C ALA A 77 13.45 27.23 13.99
N CYS A 78 13.31 25.96 13.57
CA CYS A 78 12.92 25.62 12.20
C CYS A 78 11.47 26.02 11.93
N ARG A 79 10.57 25.81 12.91
CA ARG A 79 9.15 26.21 12.82
C ARG A 79 9.01 27.73 12.73
N ASP A 80 9.78 28.47 13.53
CA ASP A 80 9.80 29.93 13.50
C ASP A 80 10.35 30.47 12.18
N SER A 81 11.44 29.87 11.67
CA SER A 81 12.03 30.24 10.37
C SER A 81 11.05 29.98 9.22
N PHE A 82 10.34 28.84 9.25
CA PHE A 82 9.29 28.52 8.30
C PHE A 82 8.15 29.56 8.36
N ALA A 83 7.65 29.87 9.56
CA ALA A 83 6.58 30.84 9.77
C ALA A 83 6.94 32.24 9.22
N GLN A 84 8.16 32.71 9.49
CA GLN A 84 8.68 33.97 8.94
C GLN A 84 8.81 33.93 7.41
N GLY A 85 9.25 32.80 6.87
CA GLY A 85 9.33 32.56 5.42
C GLY A 85 7.95 32.62 4.74
N VAL A 86 6.93 32.04 5.36
CA VAL A 86 5.55 32.10 4.87
C VAL A 86 5.00 33.53 4.91
N ASP A 87 5.23 34.28 6.00
CA ASP A 87 4.82 35.69 6.09
C ASP A 87 5.49 36.56 5.02
N TRP A 88 6.79 36.35 4.79
CA TRP A 88 7.53 37.01 3.72
C TRP A 88 6.95 36.68 2.33
N LEU A 89 6.64 35.41 2.08
CA LEU A 89 6.09 34.95 0.81
C LEU A 89 4.73 35.60 0.53
N MET A 90 3.83 35.61 1.53
CA MET A 90 2.50 36.23 1.42
C MET A 90 2.54 37.75 1.24
N GLY A 91 3.66 38.40 1.57
CA GLY A 91 3.89 39.82 1.30
C GLY A 91 4.14 40.14 -0.19
N ARG A 92 4.28 39.14 -1.05
CA ARG A 92 4.56 39.34 -2.48
C ARG A 92 3.27 39.50 -3.28
N SER A 93 3.25 40.52 -4.14
CA SER A 93 2.18 40.78 -5.10
C SER A 93 2.68 40.45 -6.51
N GLY A 94 2.05 39.48 -7.17
CA GLY A 94 2.39 39.07 -8.55
C GLY A 94 1.90 40.11 -9.57
N ASP A 95 2.33 41.37 -9.47
CA ASP A 95 1.68 42.51 -10.14
C ASP A 95 1.83 42.50 -11.66
N SER A 96 2.91 41.91 -12.18
CA SER A 96 3.07 41.62 -13.60
C SER A 96 2.77 40.15 -13.90
N GLN A 97 2.40 39.85 -15.16
CA GLN A 97 2.17 38.47 -15.60
C GLN A 97 3.40 37.58 -15.38
N THR A 98 4.60 38.07 -15.69
CA THR A 98 5.85 37.34 -15.48
C THR A 98 6.10 37.07 -13.99
N ALA A 99 5.84 38.06 -13.13
CA ALA A 99 5.98 37.88 -11.68
C ALA A 99 4.94 36.88 -11.13
N LEU A 100 3.71 36.92 -11.64
CA LEU A 100 2.66 35.98 -11.27
C LEU A 100 3.02 34.53 -11.64
N VAL A 101 3.44 34.29 -12.87
CA VAL A 101 3.86 32.96 -13.33
C VAL A 101 5.06 32.46 -12.52
N SER A 102 6.04 33.32 -12.27
CA SER A 102 7.22 32.99 -11.45
C SER A 102 6.86 32.66 -10.00
N LEU A 103 5.83 33.31 -9.44
CA LEU A 103 5.35 33.09 -8.08
C LEU A 103 4.47 31.84 -7.97
N MET A 104 3.75 31.47 -9.02
CA MET A 104 2.81 30.34 -9.04
C MET A 104 3.50 29.01 -9.35
N GLN A 105 4.38 28.58 -8.45
CA GLN A 105 5.11 27.32 -8.53
C GLN A 105 4.38 26.21 -7.75
N PRO A 106 3.76 25.21 -8.42
CA PRO A 106 2.87 24.25 -7.78
C PRO A 106 3.53 23.43 -6.66
N LEU A 107 4.76 22.97 -6.90
CA LEU A 107 5.53 22.20 -5.91
C LEU A 107 5.85 23.03 -4.68
N ALA A 108 6.28 24.28 -4.89
CA ALA A 108 6.69 25.14 -3.81
C ALA A 108 5.50 25.49 -2.90
N HIS A 109 4.33 25.80 -3.50
CA HIS A 109 3.10 26.03 -2.73
C HIS A 109 2.58 24.77 -2.03
N THR A 110 2.80 23.59 -2.59
CA THR A 110 2.50 22.32 -1.90
C THR A 110 3.35 22.19 -0.64
N GLY A 111 4.65 22.50 -0.72
CA GLY A 111 5.55 22.49 0.45
C GLY A 111 5.11 23.48 1.54
N VAL A 112 4.65 24.68 1.15
CA VAL A 112 4.07 25.65 2.09
C VAL A 112 2.82 25.11 2.77
N LEU A 113 1.86 24.58 2.00
CA LEU A 113 0.62 24.01 2.54
C LEU A 113 0.90 22.85 3.52
N VAL A 114 1.81 21.96 3.13
CA VAL A 114 2.26 20.82 3.94
C VAL A 114 2.91 21.28 5.24
N GLY A 115 3.80 22.27 5.16
CA GLY A 115 4.45 22.83 6.35
C GLY A 115 3.46 23.47 7.32
N LEU A 116 2.49 24.24 6.80
CA LEU A 116 1.41 24.82 7.62
C LEU A 116 0.54 23.75 8.30
N SER A 117 0.28 22.65 7.60
CA SER A 117 -0.40 21.49 8.20
C SER A 117 0.45 20.83 9.29
N ALA A 118 1.75 20.69 9.09
CA ALA A 118 2.66 20.05 10.03
C ALA A 118 2.97 20.89 11.29
N THR A 119 2.88 22.23 11.19
CA THR A 119 3.01 23.15 12.32
C THR A 119 1.68 23.47 13.01
N ALA A 120 0.56 23.00 12.46
CA ALA A 120 -0.79 23.29 12.93
C ALA A 120 -1.09 24.81 13.05
N ASP A 121 -0.57 25.62 12.12
CA ASP A 121 -0.75 27.08 12.13
C ASP A 121 -2.02 27.51 11.38
N GLY A 122 -3.17 27.48 12.08
CA GLY A 122 -4.47 27.84 11.50
C GLY A 122 -4.59 29.31 11.07
N VAL A 123 -3.84 30.21 11.69
CA VAL A 123 -3.86 31.65 11.35
C VAL A 123 -3.18 31.87 10.01
N ARG A 124 -1.96 31.34 9.83
CA ARG A 124 -1.25 31.45 8.55
C ARG A 124 -1.90 30.60 7.47
N TRP A 125 -2.49 29.45 7.81
CA TRP A 125 -3.30 28.66 6.88
C TRP A 125 -4.36 29.50 6.19
N THR A 126 -5.17 30.22 6.97
CA THR A 126 -6.28 31.04 6.43
C THR A 126 -5.77 32.19 5.57
N LYS A 127 -4.70 32.87 6.01
CA LYS A 127 -4.05 33.95 5.26
C LYS A 127 -3.47 33.44 3.94
N PHE A 128 -2.77 32.30 3.99
CA PHE A 128 -2.18 31.65 2.82
C PHE A 128 -3.25 31.26 1.82
N GLY A 129 -4.35 30.63 2.25
CA GLY A 129 -5.46 30.27 1.36
C GLY A 129 -6.06 31.48 0.65
N THR A 130 -6.29 32.57 1.38
CA THR A 130 -6.82 33.83 0.82
C THR A 130 -5.84 34.44 -0.21
N TRP A 131 -4.56 34.52 0.15
CA TRP A 131 -3.52 35.05 -0.71
C TRP A 131 -3.33 34.19 -1.97
N PHE A 132 -3.19 32.88 -1.81
CA PHE A 132 -3.02 31.92 -2.91
C PHE A 132 -4.23 31.93 -3.85
N ALA A 133 -5.46 31.92 -3.32
CA ALA A 133 -6.67 31.99 -4.13
C ALA A 133 -6.72 33.25 -5.00
N SER A 134 -6.26 34.40 -4.47
CA SER A 134 -6.19 35.66 -5.24
C SER A 134 -5.21 35.59 -6.41
N LEU A 135 -4.06 34.93 -6.22
CA LEU A 135 -3.07 34.73 -7.28
C LEU A 135 -3.55 33.71 -8.31
N TYR A 136 -4.13 32.60 -7.84
CA TYR A 136 -4.66 31.54 -8.70
C TYR A 136 -5.79 32.05 -9.59
N ALA A 137 -6.71 32.87 -9.07
CA ALA A 137 -7.78 33.48 -9.86
C ALA A 137 -7.25 34.37 -10.99
N ARG A 138 -6.10 35.04 -10.78
CA ARG A 138 -5.44 35.85 -11.82
C ARG A 138 -4.65 35.01 -12.81
N LEU A 139 -4.14 33.86 -12.39
CA LEU A 139 -3.40 32.92 -13.25
C LEU A 139 -4.35 32.13 -14.16
N GLN A 140 -5.52 31.73 -13.65
CA GLN A 140 -6.46 30.83 -14.33
C GLN A 140 -6.80 31.21 -15.79
N PRO A 141 -7.04 32.49 -16.14
CA PRO A 141 -7.32 32.88 -17.53
C PRO A 141 -6.12 32.75 -18.49
N LEU A 142 -4.90 32.61 -17.95
CA LEU A 142 -3.66 32.52 -18.71
C LEU A 142 -3.21 31.08 -18.94
N LEU A 143 -3.89 30.12 -18.31
CA LEU A 143 -3.52 28.71 -18.39
C LEU A 143 -4.04 28.09 -19.70
N PRO A 144 -3.27 27.20 -20.34
CA PRO A 144 -3.73 26.49 -21.52
C PRO A 144 -4.94 25.60 -21.21
N ALA A 145 -5.73 25.27 -22.24
CA ALA A 145 -6.92 24.44 -22.10
C ALA A 145 -6.62 23.00 -21.65
N GLU A 146 -5.40 22.50 -21.92
CA GLU A 146 -4.97 21.19 -21.45
C GLU A 146 -4.54 21.25 -19.97
N VAL A 147 -5.29 20.52 -19.13
CA VAL A 147 -5.04 20.44 -17.69
C VAL A 147 -3.94 19.40 -17.42
N GLY A 148 -2.70 19.88 -17.29
CA GLY A 148 -1.57 19.05 -16.82
C GLY A 148 -1.53 18.89 -15.29
N TRP A 149 -0.73 17.94 -14.80
CA TRP A 149 -0.59 17.63 -13.36
C TRP A 149 -0.25 18.84 -12.49
N ARG A 150 0.51 19.81 -13.02
CA ARG A 150 0.84 21.07 -12.34
C ARG A 150 -0.39 21.93 -12.06
N HIS A 151 -1.32 22.00 -13.01
CA HIS A 151 -2.57 22.76 -12.86
C HIS A 151 -3.48 22.10 -11.84
N GLU A 152 -3.54 20.78 -11.89
CA GLU A 152 -4.30 19.99 -10.94
C GLU A 152 -3.76 20.14 -9.52
N LEU A 153 -2.43 20.15 -9.34
CA LEU A 153 -1.81 20.40 -8.05
C LEU A 153 -2.19 21.78 -7.49
N LEU A 154 -2.20 22.83 -8.33
CA LEU A 154 -2.67 24.16 -7.90
C LEU A 154 -4.15 24.15 -7.49
N SER A 155 -5.00 23.42 -8.23
CA SER A 155 -6.42 23.24 -7.88
C SER A 155 -6.59 22.54 -6.53
N MET A 156 -5.78 21.50 -6.27
CA MET A 156 -5.76 20.78 -5.00
C MET A 156 -5.31 21.68 -3.84
N ILE A 157 -4.28 22.52 -4.03
CA ILE A 157 -3.83 23.49 -3.02
C ILE A 157 -4.96 24.46 -2.68
N LYS A 158 -5.61 25.05 -3.71
CA LYS A 158 -6.72 25.97 -3.53
C LYS A 158 -7.83 25.29 -2.72
N THR A 159 -8.33 24.18 -3.22
CA THR A 159 -9.45 23.45 -2.61
C THR A 159 -9.13 23.06 -1.17
N ARG A 160 -7.92 22.56 -0.91
CA ARG A 160 -7.52 22.18 0.45
C ARG A 160 -7.45 23.38 1.39
N SER A 161 -6.89 24.49 0.93
CA SER A 161 -6.74 25.70 1.76
C SER A 161 -8.10 26.30 2.18
N GLU A 162 -9.17 26.08 1.40
CA GLU A 162 -10.51 26.62 1.66
C GLU A 162 -11.26 25.91 2.80
N VAL A 163 -10.96 24.63 3.08
CA VAL A 163 -11.68 23.85 4.10
C VAL A 163 -11.23 24.18 5.53
N GLY A 164 -10.23 25.06 5.69
CA GLY A 164 -9.62 25.35 6.99
C GLY A 164 -8.70 24.23 7.48
N LEU A 165 -7.81 24.51 8.43
CA LEU A 165 -6.78 23.56 8.87
C LEU A 165 -7.39 22.25 9.38
N ASP A 166 -8.35 22.35 10.31
CA ASP A 166 -9.03 21.22 10.96
C ASP A 166 -10.20 20.66 10.15
N GLY A 167 -10.52 21.26 9.00
CA GLY A 167 -11.63 20.81 8.18
C GLY A 167 -11.28 19.62 7.29
N GLU A 168 -12.26 18.74 7.14
CA GLU A 168 -12.14 17.50 6.36
C GLU A 168 -12.43 17.78 4.88
N LEU A 169 -11.40 17.71 4.04
CA LEU A 169 -11.56 17.74 2.58
C LEU A 169 -11.76 16.31 2.08
N THR A 170 -12.92 15.98 1.52
CA THR A 170 -13.12 14.69 0.84
C THR A 170 -12.94 14.84 -0.67
N VAL A 171 -12.13 13.97 -1.30
CA VAL A 171 -11.91 13.96 -2.75
C VAL A 171 -12.03 12.56 -3.34
N VAL A 172 -12.49 12.48 -4.59
CA VAL A 172 -12.39 11.25 -5.38
C VAL A 172 -10.95 11.14 -5.91
N PRO A 173 -10.23 10.02 -5.68
CA PRO A 173 -8.87 9.80 -6.21
C PRO A 173 -8.83 9.57 -7.73
N ALA A 174 -9.41 10.48 -8.53
CA ALA A 174 -9.52 10.38 -9.99
C ALA A 174 -8.26 10.85 -10.75
N SER A 175 -7.19 11.18 -10.01
CA SER A 175 -5.93 11.66 -10.56
C SER A 175 -4.75 11.39 -9.63
N ALA A 176 -3.53 11.55 -10.16
CA ALA A 176 -2.33 11.29 -9.39
C ALA A 176 -2.16 12.32 -8.26
N CYS A 177 -2.47 13.59 -8.50
CA CYS A 177 -2.43 14.62 -7.46
C CYS A 177 -3.47 14.37 -6.36
N ALA A 178 -4.72 14.00 -6.71
CA ALA A 178 -5.74 13.67 -5.72
C ALA A 178 -5.35 12.43 -4.90
N ALA A 179 -4.86 11.38 -5.55
CA ALA A 179 -4.36 10.17 -4.90
C ALA A 179 -3.21 10.49 -3.92
N VAL A 180 -2.26 11.35 -4.31
CA VAL A 180 -1.18 11.80 -3.42
C VAL A 180 -1.73 12.57 -2.22
N TYR A 181 -2.69 13.49 -2.42
CA TYR A 181 -3.27 14.24 -1.30
C TYR A 181 -3.94 13.33 -0.28
N VAL A 182 -4.64 12.29 -0.75
CA VAL A 182 -5.21 11.27 0.15
C VAL A 182 -4.11 10.46 0.83
N ALA A 183 -3.14 9.95 0.07
CA ALA A 183 -2.02 9.16 0.60
C ALA A 183 -1.22 9.91 1.67
N ARG A 184 -1.13 11.23 1.55
CA ARG A 184 -0.40 12.12 2.47
C ARG A 184 -1.29 12.75 3.55
N ARG A 185 -2.56 12.33 3.65
CA ARG A 185 -3.55 12.82 4.64
C ARG A 185 -3.80 14.32 4.57
N LEU A 186 -3.69 14.89 3.39
CA LEU A 186 -4.19 16.24 3.11
C LEU A 186 -5.67 16.22 2.72
N ALA A 187 -6.21 15.07 2.35
CA ALA A 187 -7.63 14.86 2.06
C ALA A 187 -8.06 13.44 2.44
N ASP A 188 -9.36 13.21 2.58
CA ASP A 188 -9.97 11.91 2.74
C ASP A 188 -10.48 11.36 1.41
N ALA A 189 -10.45 10.03 1.24
CA ALA A 189 -10.99 9.38 0.06
C ALA A 189 -12.52 9.35 0.10
N ALA A 190 -13.16 9.85 -0.96
CA ALA A 190 -14.54 9.50 -1.26
C ALA A 190 -14.61 8.03 -1.74
N PRO A 191 -15.69 7.28 -1.41
CA PRO A 191 -15.85 5.87 -1.77
C PRO A 191 -16.10 5.59 -3.27
N ALA A 192 -15.86 6.56 -4.16
CA ALA A 192 -16.03 6.40 -5.59
C ALA A 192 -14.74 5.85 -6.22
N VAL A 193 -14.87 4.77 -6.98
CA VAL A 193 -13.78 4.20 -7.78
C VAL A 193 -13.88 4.76 -9.20
N ASP A 194 -12.84 5.46 -9.65
CA ASP A 194 -12.66 5.84 -11.05
C ASP A 194 -11.71 4.82 -11.70
N ASP A 195 -12.26 3.74 -12.25
CA ASP A 195 -11.50 2.68 -12.94
C ASP A 195 -10.73 3.21 -14.17
N ASP A 196 -11.14 4.35 -14.72
CA ASP A 196 -10.48 5.00 -15.86
C ASP A 196 -9.16 5.67 -15.43
N PHE A 197 -9.09 6.23 -14.22
CA PHE A 197 -7.85 6.81 -13.71
C PHE A 197 -6.72 5.78 -13.57
N ALA A 198 -7.00 4.62 -12.96
CA ALA A 198 -6.00 3.57 -12.78
C ALA A 198 -5.43 3.09 -14.13
N SER A 199 -6.31 2.94 -15.12
CA SER A 199 -5.93 2.56 -16.49
C SER A 199 -5.06 3.63 -17.16
N ARG A 200 -5.42 4.91 -17.06
CA ARG A 200 -4.63 6.04 -17.57
C ARG A 200 -3.27 6.15 -16.90
N LEU A 201 -3.20 5.99 -15.57
CA LEU A 201 -1.95 6.00 -14.82
C LEU A 201 -1.02 4.86 -15.25
N LEU A 202 -1.54 3.63 -15.33
CA LEU A 202 -0.76 2.47 -15.78
C LEU A 202 -0.26 2.64 -17.22
N SER A 203 -1.06 3.22 -18.11
CA SER A 203 -0.65 3.52 -19.48
C SER A 203 0.54 4.48 -19.51
N ARG A 204 0.52 5.53 -18.67
CA ARG A 204 1.60 6.52 -18.59
C ARG A 204 2.86 5.96 -17.93
N ILE A 205 2.73 5.15 -16.89
CA ILE A 205 3.88 4.44 -16.30
C ILE A 205 4.53 3.51 -17.32
N LYS A 206 3.73 2.78 -18.11
CA LYS A 206 4.24 1.87 -19.14
C LYS A 206 4.94 2.56 -20.29
N SER A 207 4.61 3.82 -20.60
CA SER A 207 5.32 4.56 -21.66
C SER A 207 6.73 4.97 -21.23
N VAL A 208 6.98 5.16 -19.93
CA VAL A 208 8.30 5.57 -19.37
C VAL A 208 8.78 6.93 -19.93
N VAL A 209 7.89 7.70 -20.54
CA VAL A 209 8.20 9.03 -21.08
C VAL A 209 7.73 10.07 -20.07
N TYR A 210 8.69 10.67 -19.37
CA TYR A 210 8.46 11.80 -18.48
C TYR A 210 9.48 12.89 -18.81
N ASP A 211 8.97 14.09 -19.10
CA ASP A 211 9.80 15.29 -19.28
C ASP A 211 10.22 15.88 -17.93
N ASP A 212 9.43 15.61 -16.88
CA ASP A 212 9.59 16.14 -15.53
C ASP A 212 9.77 15.01 -14.50
N PRO A 213 10.91 14.95 -13.78
CA PRO A 213 11.11 13.99 -12.70
C PRO A 213 10.06 14.08 -11.58
N GLU A 214 9.50 15.26 -11.33
CA GLU A 214 8.44 15.45 -10.33
C GLU A 214 7.13 14.79 -10.74
N GLN A 215 6.81 14.78 -12.03
CA GLN A 215 5.65 14.04 -12.51
C GLN A 215 5.84 12.53 -12.33
N ALA A 216 7.05 12.03 -12.60
CA ALA A 216 7.39 10.63 -12.35
C ALA A 216 7.22 10.26 -10.87
N ALA A 217 7.65 11.14 -9.95
CA ALA A 217 7.49 10.93 -8.51
C ALA A 217 6.00 10.96 -8.07
N VAL A 218 5.21 11.90 -8.60
CA VAL A 218 3.75 11.98 -8.33
C VAL A 218 3.02 10.73 -8.81
N ASP A 219 3.33 10.26 -10.02
CA ASP A 219 2.70 9.08 -10.60
C ASP A 219 3.11 7.78 -9.90
N LEU A 220 4.37 7.68 -9.50
CA LEU A 220 4.85 6.57 -8.69
C LEU A 220 4.16 6.54 -7.32
N ALA A 221 4.04 7.70 -6.65
CA ALA A 221 3.34 7.82 -5.39
C ALA A 221 1.85 7.47 -5.51
N ALA A 222 1.19 7.94 -6.57
CA ALA A 222 -0.20 7.58 -6.87
C ALA A 222 -0.37 6.09 -7.14
N PHE A 223 0.56 5.47 -7.87
CA PHE A 223 0.57 4.03 -8.09
C PHE A 223 0.75 3.28 -6.78
N HIS A 224 1.69 3.68 -5.92
CA HIS A 224 1.85 3.09 -4.58
C HIS A 224 0.57 3.21 -3.76
N TYR A 225 -0.11 4.36 -3.79
CA TYR A 225 -1.38 4.56 -3.11
C TYR A 225 -2.47 3.60 -3.63
N LEU A 226 -2.67 3.52 -4.95
CA LEU A 226 -3.66 2.60 -5.54
C LEU A 226 -3.32 1.14 -5.26
N ALA A 227 -2.04 0.77 -5.33
CA ALA A 227 -1.56 -0.57 -5.01
C ALA A 227 -1.73 -0.89 -3.51
N GLN A 228 -1.61 0.10 -2.63
CA GLN A 228 -1.87 -0.03 -1.19
C GLN A 228 -3.38 -0.06 -0.87
N GLY A 229 -4.21 0.65 -1.63
CA GLY A 229 -5.67 0.55 -1.57
C GLY A 229 -6.17 -0.83 -2.00
N ALA A 230 -5.50 -1.44 -2.99
CA ALA A 230 -5.66 -2.85 -3.35
C ALA A 230 -5.03 -3.82 -2.31
N ALA A 231 -4.31 -3.32 -1.30
CA ALA A 231 -3.68 -4.09 -0.22
C ALA A 231 -4.33 -3.82 1.15
N GLN A 232 -5.55 -3.27 1.20
CA GLN A 232 -6.38 -3.43 2.39
C GLN A 232 -7.01 -4.82 2.35
N ILE A 233 -6.76 -5.62 3.38
CA ILE A 233 -7.50 -6.87 3.59
C ILE A 233 -8.95 -6.47 3.88
N ASP A 234 -9.82 -6.56 2.88
CA ASP A 234 -11.26 -6.44 3.12
C ASP A 234 -11.78 -7.71 3.78
N LEU A 235 -11.82 -7.69 5.12
CA LEU A 235 -12.37 -8.77 5.93
C LEU A 235 -13.87 -9.03 5.66
N ARG A 236 -14.57 -8.13 4.95
CA ARG A 236 -15.97 -8.32 4.57
C ARG A 236 -16.12 -9.02 3.22
N ALA A 237 -15.09 -8.97 2.36
CA ALA A 237 -15.11 -9.53 1.03
C ALA A 237 -13.70 -10.02 0.60
N PRO A 238 -13.14 -11.05 1.27
CA PRO A 238 -11.82 -11.57 0.92
C PRO A 238 -11.81 -12.13 -0.50
N SER A 239 -10.79 -11.80 -1.29
CA SER A 239 -10.57 -12.40 -2.60
C SER A 239 -9.83 -13.75 -2.49
N LEU A 240 -9.73 -14.46 -3.61
CA LEU A 240 -8.95 -15.71 -3.68
C LEU A 240 -7.47 -15.50 -3.36
N ASP A 241 -6.89 -14.38 -3.81
CA ASP A 241 -5.49 -14.05 -3.57
C ASP A 241 -5.25 -13.73 -2.09
N ASP A 242 -6.24 -13.11 -1.42
CA ASP A 242 -6.19 -12.85 0.02
C ASP A 242 -6.19 -14.14 0.83
N VAL A 243 -7.03 -15.12 0.46
CA VAL A 243 -7.03 -16.46 1.07
C VAL A 243 -5.67 -17.13 0.90
N GLY A 244 -5.13 -17.14 -0.32
CA GLY A 244 -3.80 -17.70 -0.59
C GLY A 244 -2.68 -16.99 0.19
N LEU A 245 -2.75 -15.66 0.30
CA LEU A 245 -1.79 -14.86 1.06
C LEU A 245 -1.86 -15.16 2.56
N LEU A 246 -3.05 -15.24 3.13
CA LEU A 246 -3.27 -15.56 4.55
C LEU A 246 -2.67 -16.93 4.89
N LEU A 247 -2.96 -17.94 4.08
CA LEU A 247 -2.47 -19.31 4.25
C LEU A 247 -0.94 -19.38 4.15
N ARG A 248 -0.32 -18.70 3.17
CA ARG A 248 1.14 -18.61 3.05
C ARG A 248 1.80 -17.91 4.25
N ARG A 249 1.08 -17.03 4.94
CA ARG A 249 1.58 -16.32 6.14
C ARG A 249 1.35 -17.06 7.44
N LEU A 250 0.53 -18.12 7.46
CA LEU A 250 0.27 -18.93 8.65
C LEU A 250 1.54 -19.38 9.41
N PRO A 251 2.66 -19.78 8.77
CA PRO A 251 3.90 -20.13 9.47
C PRO A 251 4.43 -19.03 10.41
N SER A 252 4.16 -17.76 10.13
CA SER A 252 4.58 -16.65 11.00
C SER A 252 3.87 -16.67 12.36
N GLY A 253 2.59 -17.07 12.39
CA GLY A 253 1.81 -17.24 13.62
C GLY A 253 2.23 -18.47 14.42
N LEU A 254 2.68 -19.53 13.73
CA LEU A 254 3.17 -20.76 14.37
C LEU A 254 4.46 -20.55 15.17
N ARG A 255 5.15 -19.41 15.06
CA ARG A 255 6.32 -19.07 15.90
C ARG A 255 6.01 -19.04 17.39
N ARG A 256 4.75 -18.80 17.77
CA ARG A 256 4.27 -18.77 19.17
C ARG A 256 3.35 -19.96 19.48
N TRP A 257 3.41 -21.02 18.67
CA TRP A 257 2.60 -22.22 18.85
C TRP A 257 2.91 -22.90 20.19
N THR A 258 1.86 -23.37 20.87
CA THR A 258 1.99 -23.95 22.22
C THR A 258 2.54 -25.37 22.15
N TRP A 259 3.76 -25.54 22.67
CA TRP A 259 4.43 -26.84 22.80
C TRP A 259 5.30 -26.85 24.05
N ASP A 260 4.69 -27.22 25.17
CA ASP A 260 5.31 -27.16 26.49
C ASP A 260 5.63 -28.57 26.99
N ASP A 261 6.89 -28.81 27.37
CA ASP A 261 7.31 -30.06 28.01
C ASP A 261 7.02 -30.07 29.52
N GLN A 262 6.87 -28.89 30.12
CA GLN A 262 6.60 -28.70 31.55
C GLN A 262 5.57 -27.59 31.75
N LYS A 263 4.86 -27.65 32.89
CA LYS A 263 3.93 -26.59 33.28
C LYS A 263 4.67 -25.26 33.52
N LYS A 264 4.10 -24.16 33.04
CA LYS A 264 4.70 -22.81 33.17
C LYS A 264 4.31 -22.09 34.46
N THR A 265 3.21 -22.48 35.07
CA THR A 265 2.72 -21.92 36.34
C THR A 265 2.26 -23.03 37.29
N PRO A 266 2.22 -22.79 38.61
CA PRO A 266 1.82 -23.80 39.60
C PRO A 266 0.46 -24.46 39.32
N ASN A 267 -0.47 -23.68 38.78
CA ASN A 267 -1.87 -24.06 38.53
C ASN A 267 -2.15 -24.46 37.08
N SER A 268 -1.13 -24.67 36.25
CA SER A 268 -1.28 -25.08 34.84
C SER A 268 -0.79 -26.50 34.61
N THR A 269 -1.26 -27.10 33.52
CA THR A 269 -0.68 -28.31 32.93
C THR A 269 0.18 -27.93 31.72
N ALA A 270 1.18 -28.75 31.42
CA ALA A 270 1.92 -28.62 30.17
C ALA A 270 0.96 -28.82 29.00
N GLN A 271 1.01 -27.94 28.00
CA GLN A 271 0.10 -27.95 26.85
C GLN A 271 0.88 -28.17 25.57
N LYS A 272 0.37 -29.05 24.69
CA LYS A 272 0.90 -29.31 23.36
C LYS A 272 -0.24 -29.26 22.36
N TRP A 273 -0.19 -28.30 21.44
CA TRP A 273 -1.17 -28.20 20.36
C TRP A 273 -0.70 -29.07 19.19
N ALA A 274 -0.94 -30.38 19.25
CA ALA A 274 -0.41 -31.33 18.27
C ALA A 274 -1.21 -31.35 16.96
N VAL A 275 -0.51 -31.30 15.82
CA VAL A 275 -1.09 -31.52 14.49
C VAL A 275 -0.60 -32.87 13.98
N GLU A 276 -1.45 -33.89 14.07
CA GLU A 276 -1.08 -35.30 13.85
C GLU A 276 -1.71 -35.91 12.61
N ASN A 277 -2.68 -35.22 12.02
CA ASN A 277 -3.47 -35.64 10.87
C ASN A 277 -4.13 -34.43 10.19
N GLU A 278 -4.80 -34.69 9.08
CA GLU A 278 -5.55 -33.73 8.27
C GLU A 278 -6.62 -33.00 9.09
N TYR A 279 -7.37 -33.70 9.95
CA TYR A 279 -8.43 -33.09 10.77
C TYR A 279 -7.91 -32.05 11.75
N HIS A 280 -6.76 -32.31 12.41
CA HIS A 280 -6.16 -31.31 13.31
C HIS A 280 -5.72 -30.07 12.53
N PHE A 281 -5.19 -30.27 11.31
CA PHE A 281 -4.78 -29.16 10.47
C PHE A 281 -5.99 -28.39 9.94
N GLN A 282 -7.05 -29.08 9.51
CA GLN A 282 -8.32 -28.48 9.13
C GLN A 282 -8.90 -27.61 10.27
N ASN A 283 -8.88 -28.10 11.51
CA ASN A 283 -9.34 -27.32 12.67
C ASN A 283 -8.53 -26.02 12.87
N LEU A 284 -7.20 -26.08 12.70
CA LEU A 284 -6.35 -24.90 12.72
C LEU A 284 -6.73 -23.93 11.59
N LEU A 285 -6.96 -24.43 10.38
CA LEU A 285 -7.37 -23.62 9.24
C LEU A 285 -8.73 -22.96 9.46
N CYS A 286 -9.71 -23.66 10.03
CA CYS A 286 -10.98 -23.08 10.46
C CYS A 286 -10.77 -21.91 11.43
N ALA A 287 -9.92 -22.08 12.45
CA ALA A 287 -9.64 -21.02 13.42
C ALA A 287 -8.99 -19.77 12.80
N VAL A 288 -8.28 -19.94 11.68
CA VAL A 288 -7.61 -18.85 10.95
C VAL A 288 -8.53 -18.20 9.92
N LEU A 289 -9.33 -18.99 9.19
CA LEU A 289 -10.12 -18.54 8.04
C LEU A 289 -11.51 -18.05 8.45
N ALA A 290 -12.18 -18.67 9.42
CA ALA A 290 -13.54 -18.31 9.80
C ALA A 290 -13.71 -16.83 10.23
N PRO A 291 -12.74 -16.19 10.91
CA PRO A 291 -12.85 -14.77 11.26
C PRO A 291 -12.82 -13.82 10.06
N VAL A 292 -12.32 -14.26 8.90
CA VAL A 292 -12.10 -13.39 7.73
C VAL A 292 -12.92 -13.80 6.51
N VAL A 293 -13.43 -15.04 6.49
CA VAL A 293 -14.27 -15.59 5.43
C VAL A 293 -15.64 -15.98 6.03
N PRO A 294 -16.65 -15.11 5.94
CA PRO A 294 -17.91 -15.28 6.68
C PRO A 294 -18.77 -16.46 6.19
N ASP A 295 -18.56 -16.95 4.97
CA ASP A 295 -19.30 -18.08 4.40
C ASP A 295 -18.46 -19.36 4.28
N LEU A 296 -17.32 -19.45 4.99
CA LEU A 296 -16.55 -20.68 5.11
C LEU A 296 -17.43 -21.81 5.66
N ARG A 297 -17.38 -22.97 5.02
CA ARG A 297 -18.02 -24.20 5.51
C ARG A 297 -17.01 -25.33 5.54
N ASP A 298 -17.13 -26.17 6.55
CA ASP A 298 -16.35 -27.39 6.73
C ASP A 298 -17.14 -28.64 6.35
N GLU A 299 -16.44 -29.65 5.84
CA GLU A 299 -16.94 -30.99 5.53
C GLU A 299 -18.19 -31.02 4.62
N GLU A 300 -18.23 -30.18 3.57
CA GLU A 300 -19.40 -30.11 2.67
C GLU A 300 -19.48 -31.33 1.74
N TRP A 301 -20.61 -32.05 1.81
CA TRP A 301 -20.91 -33.15 0.91
C TRP A 301 -21.32 -32.64 -0.47
N LEU A 302 -20.55 -33.01 -1.49
CA LEU A 302 -20.82 -32.66 -2.88
C LEU A 302 -21.75 -33.67 -3.53
N ALA A 303 -22.33 -33.28 -4.67
CA ALA A 303 -23.15 -34.16 -5.47
C ALA A 303 -22.34 -35.40 -5.93
N SER A 304 -22.95 -36.58 -5.91
CA SER A 304 -22.28 -37.83 -6.24
C SER A 304 -21.71 -37.88 -7.67
N VAL A 305 -20.54 -38.47 -7.82
CA VAL A 305 -19.92 -38.86 -9.09
C VAL A 305 -20.03 -40.38 -9.19
N GLY A 306 -21.03 -40.87 -9.93
CA GLY A 306 -21.36 -42.29 -9.92
C GLY A 306 -21.68 -42.79 -8.51
N GLN A 307 -20.92 -43.76 -8.02
CA GLN A 307 -21.07 -44.32 -6.65
C GLN A 307 -20.30 -43.54 -5.57
N LYS A 308 -19.40 -42.61 -5.95
CA LYS A 308 -18.59 -41.84 -4.99
C LYS A 308 -19.34 -40.55 -4.63
N LYS A 309 -19.54 -40.31 -3.33
CA LYS A 309 -20.05 -39.04 -2.82
C LYS A 309 -18.87 -38.28 -2.21
N PRO A 310 -18.29 -37.30 -2.92
CA PRO A 310 -17.13 -36.58 -2.41
C PRO A 310 -17.54 -35.68 -1.24
N ARG A 311 -16.64 -35.53 -0.27
CA ARG A 311 -16.75 -34.58 0.83
C ARG A 311 -15.54 -33.67 0.74
N ALA A 312 -15.77 -32.38 0.56
CA ALA A 312 -14.70 -31.39 0.55
C ALA A 312 -14.35 -30.99 1.98
N ASP A 313 -13.06 -30.82 2.29
CA ASP A 313 -12.60 -30.50 3.65
C ASP A 313 -13.10 -29.12 4.08
N LEU A 314 -12.82 -28.10 3.27
CA LEU A 314 -13.24 -26.72 3.50
C LEU A 314 -13.70 -26.12 2.17
N VAL A 315 -14.76 -25.32 2.21
CA VAL A 315 -15.29 -24.63 1.02
C VAL A 315 -15.63 -23.19 1.30
N ILE A 316 -15.44 -22.34 0.29
CA ILE A 316 -15.80 -20.92 0.30
C ILE A 316 -16.73 -20.68 -0.89
N PRO A 317 -18.06 -20.78 -0.68
CA PRO A 317 -19.06 -20.67 -1.75
C PRO A 317 -18.96 -19.37 -2.55
N SER A 318 -18.79 -18.22 -1.88
CA SER A 318 -18.65 -16.89 -2.50
C SER A 318 -17.48 -16.79 -3.48
N LEU A 319 -16.45 -17.60 -3.29
CA LEU A 319 -15.27 -17.68 -4.16
C LEU A 319 -15.28 -18.87 -5.11
N HIS A 320 -16.35 -19.69 -5.08
CA HIS A 320 -16.42 -20.96 -5.80
C HIS A 320 -15.18 -21.85 -5.57
N LEU A 321 -14.66 -21.83 -4.34
CA LEU A 321 -13.36 -22.42 -3.99
C LEU A 321 -13.53 -23.60 -3.02
N VAL A 322 -12.80 -24.68 -3.29
CA VAL A 322 -12.52 -25.76 -2.33
C VAL A 322 -11.10 -25.59 -1.81
N ILE A 323 -10.89 -25.68 -0.50
CA ILE A 323 -9.57 -25.80 0.12
C ILE A 323 -9.40 -27.27 0.52
N GLU A 324 -8.43 -27.94 -0.10
CA GLU A 324 -8.15 -29.36 0.11
C GLU A 324 -6.96 -29.50 1.06
N VAL A 325 -7.17 -30.22 2.17
CA VAL A 325 -6.20 -30.31 3.27
C VAL A 325 -5.49 -31.66 3.22
N LYS A 326 -4.15 -31.65 3.13
CA LYS A 326 -3.35 -32.88 3.13
C LYS A 326 -2.30 -32.89 4.23
N TYR A 327 -2.09 -34.05 4.86
CA TYR A 327 -1.01 -34.25 5.83
C TYR A 327 0.09 -35.09 5.21
N TRP A 328 1.21 -34.45 4.90
CA TRP A 328 2.35 -35.10 4.28
C TRP A 328 3.22 -35.80 5.32
N ARG A 329 2.95 -37.10 5.51
CA ARG A 329 3.74 -37.95 6.40
C ARG A 329 5.18 -38.12 5.88
N THR A 330 6.11 -38.35 6.81
CA THR A 330 7.53 -38.55 6.49
C THR A 330 7.78 -39.70 5.51
N ARG A 331 6.92 -40.72 5.51
CA ARG A 331 7.05 -41.91 4.65
C ARG A 331 6.37 -41.78 3.28
N SER A 332 5.57 -40.73 3.06
CA SER A 332 4.81 -40.55 1.82
C SER A 332 5.62 -39.76 0.79
N SER A 333 5.48 -40.11 -0.49
CA SER A 333 6.19 -39.42 -1.56
C SER A 333 5.43 -38.18 -2.04
N PRO A 334 6.10 -37.17 -2.65
CA PRO A 334 5.41 -36.06 -3.30
C PRO A 334 4.46 -36.50 -4.43
N GLN A 335 4.80 -37.60 -5.11
CA GLN A 335 4.00 -38.14 -6.21
C GLN A 335 2.64 -38.67 -5.73
N ASP A 336 2.60 -39.24 -4.52
CA ASP A 336 1.34 -39.68 -3.90
C ASP A 336 0.42 -38.49 -3.65
N LEU A 337 0.97 -37.36 -3.16
CA LEU A 337 0.19 -36.14 -2.93
C LEU A 337 -0.38 -35.57 -4.22
N ILE A 338 0.44 -35.45 -5.27
CA ILE A 338 0.01 -34.95 -6.57
C ILE A 338 -1.13 -35.83 -7.12
N SER A 339 -1.00 -37.15 -7.00
CA SER A 339 -2.00 -38.10 -7.47
C SER A 339 -3.32 -37.97 -6.71
N GLN A 340 -3.25 -37.87 -5.37
CA GLN A 340 -4.43 -37.68 -4.52
C GLN A 340 -5.15 -36.36 -4.83
N ILE A 341 -4.40 -35.25 -4.88
CA ILE A 341 -4.97 -33.93 -5.19
C ILE A 341 -5.60 -33.93 -6.59
N GLY A 342 -4.96 -34.55 -7.59
CA GLY A 342 -5.54 -34.69 -8.93
C GLY A 342 -6.87 -35.46 -8.97
N GLU A 343 -6.99 -36.53 -8.16
CA GLU A 343 -8.24 -37.27 -8.00
C GLU A 343 -9.33 -36.39 -7.36
N ASP A 344 -8.99 -35.69 -6.28
CA ASP A 344 -9.93 -34.84 -5.53
C ASP A 344 -10.43 -33.68 -6.40
N VAL A 345 -9.54 -33.00 -7.12
CA VAL A 345 -9.89 -31.96 -8.11
C VAL A 345 -10.90 -32.48 -9.14
N SER A 346 -10.65 -33.68 -9.68
CA SER A 346 -11.53 -34.29 -10.68
C SER A 346 -12.94 -34.59 -10.13
N LEU A 347 -13.05 -34.91 -8.84
CA LEU A 347 -14.31 -35.18 -8.17
C LEU A 347 -15.06 -33.90 -7.80
N TYR A 348 -14.35 -32.89 -7.31
CA TYR A 348 -14.93 -31.63 -6.83
C TYR A 348 -15.38 -30.73 -7.97
N LEU A 349 -14.64 -30.71 -9.08
CA LEU A 349 -14.88 -29.81 -10.21
C LEU A 349 -15.66 -30.47 -11.36
N LYS A 350 -16.41 -31.54 -11.05
CA LYS A 350 -17.27 -32.20 -12.03
C LYS A 350 -18.23 -31.21 -12.70
N ARG A 351 -18.74 -31.59 -13.88
CA ARG A 351 -19.75 -30.79 -14.57
C ARG A 351 -20.98 -30.54 -13.67
N GLY A 352 -21.34 -29.28 -13.50
CA GLY A 352 -22.45 -28.85 -12.65
C GLY A 352 -22.10 -28.64 -11.18
N SER A 353 -20.83 -28.79 -10.79
CA SER A 353 -20.37 -28.37 -9.46
C SER A 353 -20.53 -26.86 -9.26
N PRO A 354 -20.93 -26.40 -8.05
CA PRO A 354 -20.90 -24.99 -7.71
C PRO A 354 -19.47 -24.46 -7.50
N TYR A 355 -18.47 -25.35 -7.37
CA TYR A 355 -17.07 -24.99 -7.20
C TYR A 355 -16.31 -25.06 -8.52
N ARG A 356 -15.29 -24.21 -8.65
CA ARG A 356 -14.52 -24.00 -9.89
C ARG A 356 -13.02 -24.07 -9.69
N LYS A 357 -12.54 -23.95 -8.46
CA LYS A 357 -11.12 -23.91 -8.12
C LYS A 357 -10.84 -24.76 -6.90
N VAL A 358 -9.62 -25.30 -6.83
CA VAL A 358 -9.13 -26.03 -5.66
C VAL A 358 -7.81 -25.41 -5.19
N LEU A 359 -7.72 -25.09 -3.90
CA LEU A 359 -6.47 -24.65 -3.26
C LEU A 359 -5.98 -25.78 -2.35
N PRO A 360 -4.95 -26.55 -2.77
CA PRO A 360 -4.35 -27.55 -1.91
C PRO A 360 -3.45 -26.88 -0.86
N ILE A 361 -3.63 -27.27 0.39
CA ILE A 361 -2.78 -26.87 1.50
C ILE A 361 -2.25 -28.10 2.25
N ILE A 362 -0.92 -28.16 2.39
CA ILE A 362 -0.21 -29.35 2.83
C ILE A 362 0.53 -29.04 4.14
N TRP A 363 0.25 -29.81 5.18
CA TRP A 363 1.08 -29.84 6.40
C TRP A 363 2.19 -30.88 6.23
N ASP A 364 3.44 -30.43 6.25
CA ASP A 364 4.59 -31.31 6.08
C ASP A 364 5.24 -31.65 7.43
N GLN A 365 4.96 -32.89 7.87
CA GLN A 365 5.55 -33.48 9.07
C GLN A 365 7.09 -33.61 8.96
N GLY A 366 7.59 -33.87 7.75
CA GLY A 366 9.00 -34.13 7.49
C GLY A 366 9.88 -32.88 7.37
N ARG A 367 9.27 -31.69 7.25
CA ARG A 367 9.96 -30.40 7.09
C ARG A 367 10.95 -30.38 5.90
N ARG A 368 10.56 -31.02 4.80
CA ARG A 368 11.29 -31.19 3.53
C ARG A 368 11.27 -29.94 2.66
N THR A 369 11.68 -28.81 3.24
CA THR A 369 11.61 -27.49 2.61
C THR A 369 12.30 -27.42 1.25
N GLU A 370 13.31 -28.27 1.02
CA GLU A 370 14.03 -28.39 -0.24
C GLU A 370 13.19 -28.94 -1.40
N GLN A 371 12.05 -29.57 -1.11
CA GLN A 371 11.15 -30.17 -2.12
C GLN A 371 9.97 -29.26 -2.47
N TYR A 372 9.79 -28.13 -1.77
CA TYR A 372 8.55 -27.35 -1.85
C TYR A 372 8.37 -26.68 -3.21
N ASP A 373 9.43 -26.07 -3.75
CA ASP A 373 9.35 -25.36 -5.03
C ASP A 373 8.92 -26.30 -6.16
N LEU A 374 9.50 -27.51 -6.20
CA LEU A 374 9.16 -28.52 -7.20
C LEU A 374 7.74 -29.08 -7.02
N LEU A 375 7.32 -29.32 -5.78
CA LEU A 375 5.97 -29.80 -5.47
C LEU A 375 4.91 -28.74 -5.82
N ILE A 376 5.13 -27.48 -5.43
CA ILE A 376 4.23 -26.36 -5.73
C ILE A 376 4.14 -26.14 -7.24
N ALA A 377 5.27 -26.19 -7.96
CA ALA A 377 5.28 -26.12 -9.42
C ALA A 377 4.44 -27.24 -10.03
N GLY A 378 4.66 -28.49 -9.62
CA GLY A 378 3.90 -29.64 -10.11
C GLY A 378 2.39 -29.56 -9.83
N LEU A 379 1.99 -29.10 -8.64
CA LEU A 379 0.58 -28.88 -8.30
C LEU A 379 -0.06 -27.75 -9.12
N SER A 380 0.72 -26.71 -9.43
CA SER A 380 0.24 -25.55 -10.21
C SER A 380 -0.03 -25.88 -11.69
N GLU A 381 0.51 -27.00 -12.19
CA GLU A 381 0.21 -27.52 -13.53
C GLU A 381 -1.13 -28.28 -13.60
N ILE A 382 -1.72 -28.65 -12.46
CA ILE A 382 -3.04 -29.27 -12.43
C ILE A 382 -4.09 -28.20 -12.73
N ARG A 383 -4.96 -28.47 -13.72
CA ARG A 383 -6.00 -27.52 -14.13
C ARG A 383 -6.88 -27.11 -12.95
N ASP A 384 -7.15 -25.81 -12.84
CA ASP A 384 -8.03 -25.21 -11.83
C ASP A 384 -7.54 -25.37 -10.37
N VAL A 385 -6.32 -25.89 -10.17
CA VAL A 385 -5.58 -25.74 -8.93
C VAL A 385 -5.00 -24.33 -8.85
N VAL A 386 -5.16 -23.69 -7.70
CA VAL A 386 -4.75 -22.30 -7.49
C VAL A 386 -3.99 -22.15 -6.20
N SER A 387 -2.91 -21.35 -6.22
CA SER A 387 -2.09 -21.00 -5.04
C SER A 387 -1.78 -22.17 -4.08
N PRO A 388 -1.14 -23.28 -4.52
CA PRO A 388 -0.74 -24.35 -3.60
C PRO A 388 0.10 -23.82 -2.45
N VAL A 389 -0.18 -24.29 -1.22
CA VAL A 389 0.55 -23.89 -0.01
C VAL A 389 1.11 -25.11 0.70
N VAL A 390 2.39 -25.06 1.07
CA VAL A 390 3.04 -26.09 1.90
C VAL A 390 3.56 -25.45 3.18
N ILE A 391 3.23 -26.03 4.32
CA ILE A 391 3.59 -25.54 5.65
C ILE A 391 4.41 -26.62 6.36
N ALA A 392 5.66 -26.29 6.69
CA ALA A 392 6.51 -27.15 7.50
C ALA A 392 5.99 -27.20 8.95
N GLN A 393 6.00 -28.39 9.55
CA GLN A 393 5.82 -28.52 10.99
C GLN A 393 6.85 -27.65 11.75
N PRO A 394 6.43 -26.91 12.79
CA PRO A 394 7.35 -26.14 13.61
C PRO A 394 8.48 -26.99 14.21
N ALA A 395 9.69 -26.43 14.20
CA ALA A 395 10.91 -27.16 14.54
C ALA A 395 10.97 -27.71 15.97
N PHE A 396 10.25 -27.07 16.88
CA PHE A 396 10.19 -27.43 18.31
C PHE A 396 9.15 -28.52 18.60
N MET A 397 8.33 -28.93 17.63
CA MET A 397 7.34 -30.01 17.78
C MET A 397 7.95 -31.41 17.53
N VAL A 398 9.19 -31.65 17.96
CA VAL A 398 9.94 -32.89 17.72
C VAL A 398 10.01 -33.74 18.97
#